data_AF-A0A9D0N3Z8-F1
#
_entry.id   AF-A0A9D0N3Z8-F1
#
_cell.length_a   1.000
_cell.length_b   1.000
_cell.length_c   1.000
_cell.angle_alpha   90.00
_cell.angle_beta   90.00
_cell.angle_gamma   90.00
#
_symmetry.space_group_name_H-M   'P 1'
#
loop_
_entity.id
_entity.type
_entity.pdbx_description
1 polymer ?
#
loop_
_entity_poly.entity_id
_entity_poly.type
_entity_poly.pdbx_seq_one_letter_code
_entity_poly.pdbx_strand_id
1 'polypeptide(L)'
;MQSHPQTVKKPAAKKMQHTRRPNLQTNSCFGLMALLLSACDIPNEPLVYPDADSSAAQLYQAKCARCHNAPQPHAHTAQAWPAILQRMQMRMKTKGATPLNKNELSEVLDYLQRHAAPVELK
;
A
#
# COMPACT_ATOMS: atom_id res chain seq x y z
N MET A 1 4.64 -37.23 -46.47
CA MET A 1 3.81 -37.02 -47.67
C MET A 1 2.47 -36.48 -47.20
N GLN A 2 2.08 -35.29 -47.71
CA GLN A 2 0.72 -34.75 -47.82
C GLN A 2 -0.14 -34.73 -46.53
N SER A 3 -0.75 -33.64 -46.07
CA SER A 3 -1.23 -32.48 -46.81
C SER A 3 -2.12 -31.62 -45.89
N HIS A 4 -2.34 -30.38 -46.34
CA HIS A 4 -3.48 -29.48 -46.09
C HIS A 4 -3.33 -28.34 -45.05
N PRO A 5 -3.20 -27.09 -45.54
CA PRO A 5 -3.42 -25.88 -44.76
C PRO A 5 -4.92 -25.57 -44.67
N GLN A 6 -5.39 -25.19 -43.47
CA GLN A 6 -6.78 -24.78 -43.24
C GLN A 6 -6.91 -23.26 -43.44
N THR A 7 -7.54 -22.87 -44.55
CA THR A 7 -7.97 -21.49 -44.79
C THR A 7 -9.27 -21.24 -44.03
N VAL A 8 -9.26 -20.35 -43.05
CA VAL A 8 -10.47 -19.91 -42.34
C VAL A 8 -11.25 -18.94 -43.23
N LYS A 9 -12.42 -19.38 -43.71
CA LYS A 9 -13.36 -18.56 -44.48
C LYS A 9 -14.15 -17.65 -43.53
N LYS A 10 -14.08 -16.33 -43.76
CA LYS A 10 -14.83 -15.30 -43.03
C LYS A 10 -16.30 -15.31 -43.50
N PRO A 11 -17.30 -15.47 -42.62
CA PRO A 11 -18.69 -15.40 -43.05
C PRO A 11 -19.15 -13.96 -43.29
N ALA A 12 -20.04 -13.84 -44.28
CA ALA A 12 -20.65 -12.61 -44.75
C ALA A 12 -21.60 -11.98 -43.72
N ALA A 13 -21.64 -10.65 -43.71
CA ALA A 13 -22.52 -9.85 -42.88
C ALA A 13 -23.99 -10.04 -43.30
N LYS A 14 -24.84 -10.49 -42.37
CA LYS A 14 -26.28 -10.58 -42.55
C LYS A 14 -26.90 -9.23 -42.18
N LYS A 15 -27.37 -8.49 -43.19
CA LYS A 15 -28.29 -7.36 -43.02
C LYS A 15 -29.58 -7.89 -42.42
N MET A 16 -29.87 -7.52 -41.17
CA MET A 16 -31.14 -7.88 -40.53
C MET A 16 -31.93 -6.61 -40.21
N GLN A 17 -33.18 -6.68 -40.63
CA GLN A 17 -34.09 -5.58 -40.87
C GLN A 17 -34.58 -4.94 -39.58
N HIS A 18 -34.88 -3.66 -39.72
CA HIS A 18 -35.48 -2.78 -38.74
C HIS A 18 -36.86 -3.32 -38.32
N THR A 19 -36.95 -3.90 -37.12
CA THR A 19 -38.24 -4.11 -36.45
C THR A 19 -38.43 -2.98 -35.44
N ARG A 20 -39.52 -2.21 -35.64
CA ARG A 20 -39.96 -1.15 -34.71
C ARG A 20 -40.16 -1.75 -33.33
N ARG A 21 -39.44 -1.25 -32.33
CA ARG A 21 -39.77 -1.45 -30.91
C ARG A 21 -40.68 -0.31 -30.46
N PRO A 22 -41.87 -0.58 -29.89
CA PRO A 22 -42.70 0.47 -29.33
C PRO A 22 -42.03 1.06 -28.08
N ASN A 23 -42.14 2.39 -28.00
CA ASN A 23 -41.70 3.21 -26.89
C ASN A 23 -42.57 2.94 -25.67
N LEU A 24 -41.98 2.51 -24.55
CA LEU A 24 -42.63 2.48 -23.24
C LEU A 24 -41.67 3.03 -22.18
N GLN A 25 -41.76 4.35 -22.04
CA GLN A 25 -41.65 5.15 -20.81
C GLN A 25 -40.62 4.73 -19.76
N THR A 26 -39.47 5.40 -19.84
CA THR A 26 -38.83 6.22 -18.80
C THR A 26 -39.37 6.15 -17.36
N ASN A 27 -38.42 6.08 -16.42
CA ASN A 27 -38.52 6.39 -14.98
C ASN A 27 -38.91 5.25 -14.03
N SER A 28 -38.02 4.28 -13.84
CA SER A 28 -37.87 3.62 -12.54
C SER A 28 -36.55 2.86 -12.50
N CYS A 29 -35.50 3.44 -11.90
CA CYS A 29 -34.27 2.77 -11.41
C CYS A 29 -33.16 3.77 -11.03
N PHE A 30 -33.24 5.05 -11.45
CA PHE A 30 -32.17 6.01 -11.15
C PHE A 30 -32.13 6.51 -9.69
N GLY A 31 -33.21 6.31 -8.90
CA GLY A 31 -33.30 6.86 -7.55
C GLY A 31 -32.55 6.09 -6.45
N LEU A 32 -32.22 4.80 -6.67
CA LEU A 32 -31.62 3.95 -5.63
C LEU A 32 -30.08 3.92 -5.64
N MET A 33 -29.43 4.46 -6.67
CA MET A 33 -27.96 4.45 -6.79
C MET A 33 -27.27 5.72 -6.27
N ALA A 34 -28.04 6.74 -5.87
CA ALA A 34 -27.50 8.03 -5.39
C ALA A 34 -27.25 8.09 -3.87
N LEU A 35 -27.62 7.04 -3.12
CA LEU A 35 -27.53 7.00 -1.65
C LEU A 35 -26.25 6.35 -1.10
N LEU A 36 -25.30 5.94 -1.96
CA LEU A 36 -24.11 5.16 -1.59
C LEU A 36 -22.77 5.94 -1.67
N LEU A 37 -22.80 7.28 -1.79
CA LEU A 37 -21.60 8.11 -1.96
C LEU A 37 -21.36 9.07 -0.78
N SER A 38 -21.90 8.77 0.40
CA SER A 38 -21.65 9.58 1.59
C SER A 38 -20.57 8.93 2.46
N ALA A 39 -19.52 9.73 2.71
CA ALA A 39 -18.44 9.57 3.68
C ALA A 39 -17.23 8.70 3.27
N CYS A 40 -16.24 9.37 2.66
CA CYS A 40 -14.81 9.07 2.86
C CYS A 40 -14.00 10.38 2.84
N ASP A 41 -14.33 11.36 3.69
CA ASP A 41 -13.37 12.42 4.03
C ASP A 41 -12.41 11.84 5.09
N ILE A 42 -11.50 10.94 4.66
CA ILE A 42 -10.38 10.51 5.49
C ILE A 42 -9.32 11.61 5.37
N PRO A 43 -8.98 12.33 6.46
CA PRO A 43 -7.87 13.26 6.44
C PRO A 43 -6.61 12.49 6.06
N ASN A 44 -6.03 12.80 4.90
CA ASN A 44 -4.73 12.26 4.49
C ASN A 44 -3.64 13.09 5.18
N GLU A 45 -3.54 12.93 6.51
CA GLU A 45 -2.50 13.59 7.28
C GLU A 45 -1.13 13.00 6.91
N PRO A 46 -0.13 13.84 6.59
CA PRO A 46 1.20 13.37 6.28
C PRO A 46 1.78 12.62 7.50
N LEU A 47 2.44 11.48 7.26
CA LEU A 47 3.20 10.80 8.30
C LEU A 47 4.37 11.67 8.72
N VAL A 48 4.25 12.31 9.88
CA VAL A 48 5.32 13.11 10.49
C VAL A 48 6.10 12.22 11.47
N TYR A 49 7.42 12.20 11.34
CA TYR A 49 8.33 11.56 12.29
C TYR A 49 8.93 12.61 13.23
N PRO A 50 9.13 12.30 14.52
CA PRO A 50 9.86 13.17 15.45
C PRO A 50 11.25 13.52 14.91
N ASP A 51 11.72 14.74 15.16
CA ASP A 51 13.04 15.22 14.74
C ASP A 51 13.38 14.87 13.27
N ALA A 52 12.43 15.08 12.35
CA ALA A 52 12.53 14.62 10.96
C ALA A 52 13.79 15.11 10.22
N ASP A 53 14.33 16.26 10.62
CA ASP A 53 15.55 16.85 10.04
C ASP A 53 16.85 16.26 10.63
N SER A 54 16.76 15.41 11.65
CA SER A 54 17.92 14.74 12.24
C SER A 54 18.48 13.64 11.33
N SER A 55 19.80 13.42 11.39
CA SER A 55 20.48 12.34 10.65
C SER A 55 19.85 10.98 10.95
N ALA A 56 19.52 10.72 12.22
CA ALA A 56 18.97 9.46 12.68
C ALA A 56 17.55 9.23 12.14
N ALA A 57 16.68 10.25 12.13
CA ALA A 57 15.34 10.14 11.55
C ALA A 57 15.38 9.92 10.04
N GLN A 58 16.28 10.60 9.33
CA GLN A 58 16.48 10.41 7.89
C GLN A 58 17.04 9.03 7.57
N LEU A 59 18.04 8.56 8.31
CA LEU A 59 18.59 7.22 8.18
C LEU A 59 17.53 6.15 8.44
N TYR A 60 16.74 6.32 9.51
CA TYR A 60 15.64 5.44 9.84
C TYR A 60 14.63 5.34 8.70
N GLN A 61 14.12 6.48 8.22
CA GLN A 61 13.17 6.50 7.11
C GLN A 61 13.77 5.90 5.83
N ALA A 62 15.00 6.28 5.46
CA ALA A 62 15.66 5.79 4.25
C ALA A 62 15.89 4.27 4.24
N LYS A 63 16.21 3.68 5.40
CA LYS A 63 16.51 2.23 5.51
C LYS A 63 15.26 1.41 5.79
N CYS A 64 14.41 1.89 6.68
CA CYS A 64 13.29 1.13 7.23
C CYS A 64 11.98 1.32 6.49
N ALA A 65 11.82 2.41 5.70
CA ALA A 65 10.63 2.62 4.88
C ALA A 65 10.71 1.95 3.48
N ARG A 66 11.77 1.17 3.21
CA ARG A 66 12.02 0.57 1.88
C ARG A 66 10.98 -0.46 1.44
N CYS A 67 10.29 -1.11 2.37
CA CYS A 67 9.33 -2.17 2.06
C CYS A 67 7.87 -1.75 2.31
N HIS A 68 7.66 -0.90 3.30
CA HIS A 68 6.39 -0.30 3.71
C HIS A 68 6.74 0.91 4.59
N ASN A 69 5.76 1.72 5.00
CA ASN A 69 6.00 2.84 5.92
C ASN A 69 6.76 2.39 7.17
N ALA A 70 7.80 3.13 7.55
CA ALA A 70 8.53 2.83 8.77
C ALA A 70 7.59 3.02 9.99
N PRO A 71 7.57 2.11 10.96
CA PRO A 71 6.74 2.28 12.16
C PRO A 71 6.99 3.63 12.86
N GLN A 72 5.96 4.24 13.43
CA GLN A 72 6.15 5.45 14.25
C GLN A 72 6.97 5.10 15.51
N PRO A 73 7.92 5.95 15.96
CA PRO A 73 8.71 5.67 17.17
C PRO A 73 7.86 5.42 18.41
N HIS A 74 6.72 6.11 18.54
CA HIS A 74 5.79 5.93 19.66
C HIS A 74 4.88 4.68 19.52
N ALA A 75 5.03 3.86 18.47
CA ALA A 75 4.23 2.65 18.29
C ALA A 75 4.65 1.51 19.26
N HIS A 76 5.85 1.62 19.85
CA HIS A 76 6.42 0.61 20.73
C HIS A 76 7.19 1.27 21.88
N THR A 77 7.34 0.56 22.99
CA THR A 77 8.14 1.02 24.13
C THR A 77 9.64 0.93 23.83
N ALA A 78 10.45 1.70 24.56
CA ALA A 78 11.91 1.71 24.40
C ALA A 78 12.52 0.30 24.57
N GLN A 79 11.95 -0.52 25.45
CA GLN A 79 12.40 -1.90 25.70
C GLN A 79 12.01 -2.87 24.57
N ALA A 80 10.93 -2.60 23.84
CA ALA A 80 10.48 -3.45 22.73
C ALA A 80 11.28 -3.23 21.44
N TRP A 81 11.75 -1.99 21.22
CA TRP A 81 12.42 -1.57 19.98
C TRP A 81 13.59 -2.45 19.52
N PRO A 82 14.51 -2.93 20.39
CA PRO A 82 15.59 -3.82 19.97
C PRO A 82 15.08 -5.06 19.22
N ALA A 83 14.03 -5.72 19.72
CA ALA A 83 13.48 -6.92 19.12
C ALA A 83 12.77 -6.61 17.78
N ILE A 84 12.10 -5.47 17.68
CA ILE A 84 11.43 -5.02 16.44
C ILE A 84 12.46 -4.74 15.36
N LEU A 85 13.51 -4.00 15.70
CA LEU A 85 14.55 -3.61 14.77
C LEU A 85 15.34 -4.84 14.28
N GLN A 86 15.57 -5.83 15.14
CA GLN A 86 16.13 -7.13 14.75
C GLN A 86 15.23 -7.84 13.71
N ARG A 87 13.91 -7.90 13.93
CA ARG A 87 12.98 -8.51 12.95
C ARG A 87 12.99 -7.78 11.62
N MET A 88 13.05 -6.44 11.63
CA MET A 88 13.16 -5.63 10.42
C MET A 88 14.45 -5.95 9.66
N GLN A 89 15.60 -6.02 10.35
CA GLN A 89 16.87 -6.40 9.74
C GLN A 89 16.82 -7.80 9.11
N MET A 90 16.20 -8.78 9.77
CA MET A 90 16.04 -10.11 9.19
C MET A 90 15.16 -10.08 7.94
N ARG A 91 14.07 -9.32 7.95
CA ARG A 91 13.21 -9.13 6.75
C ARG A 91 13.95 -8.42 5.62
N MET A 92 14.78 -7.43 5.92
CA MET A 92 15.62 -6.76 4.93
C MET A 92 16.51 -7.78 4.21
N LYS A 93 17.20 -8.65 4.95
CA LYS A 93 18.01 -9.75 4.38
C LYS A 93 17.19 -10.64 3.46
N THR A 94 16.03 -11.12 3.93
CA THR A 94 15.15 -12.01 3.14
C THR A 94 14.62 -11.34 1.87
N LYS A 95 14.50 -10.01 1.86
CA LYS A 95 14.05 -9.23 0.70
C LYS A 95 15.19 -8.70 -0.17
N GLY A 96 16.44 -9.09 0.09
CA GLY A 96 17.61 -8.63 -0.67
C GLY A 96 17.99 -7.17 -0.42
N ALA A 97 17.47 -6.56 0.65
CA ALA A 97 17.88 -5.22 1.07
C ALA A 97 19.05 -5.30 2.06
N THR A 98 19.99 -4.36 1.94
CA THR A 98 21.13 -4.25 2.85
C THR A 98 20.66 -3.82 4.24
N PRO A 99 20.87 -4.64 5.29
CA PRO A 99 20.54 -4.27 6.67
C PRO A 99 21.39 -3.10 7.16
N LEU A 100 21.01 -2.55 8.31
CA LEU A 100 21.81 -1.56 9.02
C LEU A 100 23.17 -2.18 9.40
N ASN A 101 24.25 -1.42 9.25
CA ASN A 101 25.53 -1.78 9.86
C ASN A 101 25.50 -1.47 11.38
N LYS A 102 26.57 -1.81 12.12
CA LYS A 102 26.60 -1.65 13.58
C LYS A 102 26.38 -0.19 14.04
N ASN A 103 26.97 0.77 13.35
CA ASN A 103 26.86 2.19 13.72
C ASN A 103 25.46 2.71 13.38
N GLU A 104 24.98 2.41 12.17
CA GLU A 104 23.62 2.75 11.75
C GLU A 104 22.56 2.13 12.67
N LEU A 105 22.78 0.89 13.13
CA LEU A 105 21.88 0.20 14.04
C LEU A 105 21.82 0.91 15.40
N SER A 106 22.98 1.30 15.93
CA SER A 106 23.04 2.03 17.20
C SER A 106 22.36 3.39 17.11
N GLU A 107 22.60 4.15 16.03
CA GLU A 107 22.01 5.47 15.80
C GLU A 107 20.49 5.39 15.66
N VAL A 108 20.00 4.44 14.85
CA VAL A 108 18.56 4.23 14.67
C VAL A 108 17.90 3.73 15.96
N LEU A 109 18.56 2.83 16.70
CA LEU A 109 18.01 2.32 17.95
C LEU A 109 17.90 3.43 19.01
N ASP A 110 18.93 4.26 19.16
CA ASP A 110 18.89 5.41 20.07
C ASP A 110 17.73 6.36 19.73
N TYR A 111 17.59 6.73 18.46
CA TYR A 111 16.47 7.54 17.99
C TYR A 111 15.11 6.92 18.33
N LEU A 112 14.92 5.64 18.03
CA LEU A 112 13.66 4.95 18.32
C LEU A 112 13.36 4.89 19.82
N GLN A 113 14.37 4.71 20.65
CA GLN A 113 14.20 4.64 22.10
C GLN A 113 13.92 6.01 22.73
N ARG A 114 14.54 7.09 22.24
CA ARG A 114 14.27 8.47 22.69
C ARG A 114 12.85 8.94 22.39
N HIS A 115 12.27 8.47 21.29
CA HIS A 115 10.91 8.83 20.86
C HIS A 115 9.89 7.71 21.07
N ALA A 116 10.22 6.71 21.90
CA ALA A 116 9.38 5.57 22.15
C ALA A 116 8.10 5.91 22.93
N ALA A 117 7.13 4.98 22.92
CA ALA A 117 5.99 5.06 23.80
C ALA A 117 6.45 5.08 25.28
N PRO A 118 5.80 5.87 26.15
CA PRO A 118 6.06 5.79 27.58
C PRO A 118 5.72 4.39 28.10
N VAL A 119 6.43 3.96 29.14
CA VAL A 119 6.08 2.72 29.84
C VAL A 119 4.88 3.02 30.74
N GLU A 120 3.68 2.59 30.34
CA GLU A 120 2.54 2.59 31.26
C GLU A 120 2.71 1.44 32.25
N LEU A 121 3.07 1.79 33.48
CA LEU A 121 3.01 0.88 34.62
C LEU A 121 1.53 0.71 34.99
N LYS A 122 1.01 -0.50 34.84
CA LYS A 122 -0.35 -0.86 35.21
C LYS A 122 -0.34 -1.78 36.41
#